data_AF-A0A2P8WHF8-F1
#
_entry.id   AF-A0A2P8WHF8-F1
#
_cell.length_a   1.000
_cell.length_b   1.000
_cell.length_c   1.000
_cell.angle_alpha   90.00
_cell.angle_beta   90.00
_cell.angle_gamma   90.00
#
_symmetry.space_group_name_H-M   'P 1'
#
loop_
_entity.id
_entity.type
_entity.pdbx_description
1 polymer ?
#
loop_
_entity_poly.entity_id
_entity_poly.type
_entity_poly.pdbx_seq_one_letter_code
_entity_poly.pdbx_strand_id
1 'polypeptide(L)'
;MPYRVDLGAGQQVYIEQMGTDTAVVVASSGPGQQQQASSRFATGQWTKEPKVYLLDGGRNGVAIKIVAIQGQCFIQVFQGQISVQTTAGGDLQEMKMTYVDETPGIRTPPMRPMKPMEPIEPMQPMEPMQPMQMGQPMEMGDMSMNANTMEMHMGNMHMGGQGNSSAAAGAKNFCTQCGEPVQSTDKFCGSCGHKLS
;
A
#
# COMPACT_ATOMS: atom_id res chain seq x y z
N MET A 1 6.80 -21.78 -1.36
CA MET A 1 7.90 -21.83 -0.38
C MET A 1 8.39 -20.41 -0.17
N PRO A 2 8.35 -19.88 1.06
CA PRO A 2 8.69 -18.49 1.29
C PRO A 2 10.09 -18.30 1.87
N TYR A 3 10.78 -17.28 1.37
CA TYR A 3 12.12 -16.90 1.79
C TYR A 3 12.11 -15.46 2.27
N ARG A 4 12.94 -15.16 3.27
CA ARG A 4 13.18 -13.81 3.79
C ARG A 4 14.65 -13.44 3.64
N VAL A 5 14.88 -12.17 3.28
CA VAL A 5 16.19 -11.55 3.31
C VAL A 5 16.10 -10.23 4.07
N ASP A 6 16.99 -10.06 5.03
CA ASP A 6 17.12 -8.84 5.81
C ASP A 6 18.08 -7.89 5.07
N LEU A 7 17.61 -6.70 4.67
CA LEU A 7 18.40 -5.70 3.92
C LEU A 7 19.17 -4.73 4.83
N GLY A 8 18.94 -4.79 6.14
CA GLY A 8 19.41 -3.79 7.09
C GLY A 8 18.43 -2.62 7.25
N ALA A 9 18.70 -1.73 8.21
CA ALA A 9 17.88 -0.54 8.50
C ALA A 9 16.37 -0.81 8.76
N GLY A 10 16.01 -2.02 9.20
CA GLY A 10 14.61 -2.42 9.42
C GLY A 10 13.85 -2.77 8.15
N GLN A 11 14.53 -2.93 7.01
CA GLN A 11 13.91 -3.37 5.76
C GLN A 11 14.13 -4.87 5.53
N GLN A 12 13.06 -5.54 5.13
CA GLN A 12 13.00 -6.98 4.88
C GLN A 12 12.33 -7.24 3.53
N VAL A 13 12.82 -8.24 2.81
CA VAL A 13 12.24 -8.70 1.56
C VAL A 13 11.81 -10.16 1.72
N TYR A 14 10.55 -10.42 1.39
CA TYR A 14 9.95 -11.74 1.37
C TYR A 14 9.70 -12.16 -0.08
N ILE A 15 10.00 -13.41 -0.40
CA ILE A 15 9.89 -13.97 -1.75
C ILE A 15 9.16 -15.29 -1.62
N GLU A 16 7.99 -15.40 -2.24
CA GLU A 16 7.18 -16.62 -2.22
C GLU A 16 6.75 -17.01 -3.64
N GLN A 17 6.87 -18.29 -3.98
CA GLN A 17 6.24 -18.84 -5.18
C GLN A 17 4.77 -19.16 -4.91
N MET A 18 3.88 -18.56 -5.69
CA MET A 18 2.43 -18.78 -5.67
C MET A 18 1.96 -19.39 -6.99
N GLY A 19 1.86 -20.71 -7.06
CA GLY A 19 1.58 -21.39 -8.32
C GLY A 19 2.71 -21.15 -9.31
N THR A 20 2.42 -20.48 -10.44
CA THR A 20 3.40 -20.08 -11.46
C THR A 20 3.98 -18.68 -11.27
N ASP A 21 3.50 -17.93 -10.28
CA ASP A 21 3.91 -16.55 -10.07
C ASP A 21 4.90 -16.45 -8.92
N THR A 22 5.78 -15.46 -8.99
CA THR A 22 6.63 -15.05 -7.87
C THR A 22 6.02 -13.81 -7.24
N ALA A 23 5.69 -13.90 -5.96
CA ALA A 23 5.30 -12.77 -5.13
C ALA A 23 6.54 -12.25 -4.37
N VAL A 24 6.75 -10.94 -4.41
CA VAL A 24 7.79 -10.25 -3.65
C VAL A 24 7.13 -9.22 -2.76
N VAL A 25 7.44 -9.24 -1.47
CA VAL A 25 6.98 -8.26 -0.48
C VAL A 25 8.17 -7.57 0.13
N VAL A 26 8.14 -6.26 0.14
CA VAL A 26 9.10 -5.42 0.84
C VAL A 26 8.40 -4.86 2.06
N ALA A 27 8.90 -5.16 3.25
CA ALA A 27 8.42 -4.62 4.50
C ALA A 27 9.51 -3.75 5.10
N SER A 28 9.15 -2.51 5.44
CA SER A 28 10.03 -1.58 6.13
C SER A 28 9.42 -1.23 7.49
N SER A 29 10.18 -1.42 8.56
CA SER A 29 9.81 -1.06 9.92
C SER A 29 10.71 0.07 10.44
N GLY A 30 10.10 1.19 10.81
CA GLY A 30 10.75 2.29 11.52
C GLY A 30 9.91 2.77 12.71
N PRO A 31 10.44 3.65 13.58
CA PRO A 31 9.69 4.18 14.71
C PRO A 31 8.37 4.81 14.26
N GLY A 32 7.25 4.20 14.63
CA GLY A 32 5.90 4.69 14.31
C GLY A 32 5.40 4.43 12.87
N GLN A 33 6.16 3.75 11.99
CA GLN A 33 5.71 3.42 10.64
C GLN A 33 6.08 1.98 10.22
N GLN A 34 5.06 1.22 9.82
CA GLN A 34 5.20 -0.07 9.15
C GLN A 34 4.63 0.08 7.74
N GLN A 35 5.50 0.13 6.74
CA GLN A 35 5.09 0.20 5.34
C GLN A 35 5.37 -1.13 4.66
N GLN A 36 4.42 -1.59 3.85
CA GLN A 36 4.53 -2.83 3.09
C GLN A 36 4.15 -2.58 1.64
N ALA A 37 4.99 -3.06 0.72
CA ALA A 37 4.72 -3.06 -0.71
C ALA A 37 4.86 -4.49 -1.23
N SER A 38 3.87 -4.95 -2.00
CA SER A 38 3.88 -6.29 -2.58
C SER A 38 3.68 -6.23 -4.10
N SER A 39 4.39 -7.07 -4.84
CA SER A 39 4.22 -7.22 -6.29
C SER A 39 4.26 -8.69 -6.67
N ARG A 40 3.57 -9.03 -7.77
CA ARG A 40 3.51 -10.39 -8.30
C ARG A 40 3.91 -10.38 -9.77
N PHE A 41 4.71 -11.36 -10.16
CA PHE A 41 5.23 -11.50 -11.51
C PHE A 41 5.05 -12.92 -12.01
N ALA A 42 4.58 -13.08 -13.24
CA ALA A 42 4.48 -14.37 -13.90
C ALA A 42 5.86 -14.87 -14.33
N THR A 43 6.61 -15.46 -13.39
CA THR A 43 7.98 -15.96 -13.61
C THR A 43 8.02 -17.42 -14.07
N GLY A 44 6.93 -18.16 -13.89
CA GLY A 44 6.88 -19.61 -14.03
C GLY A 44 7.29 -20.35 -12.76
N GLN A 45 7.15 -21.69 -12.79
CA GLN A 45 7.57 -22.61 -11.72
C GLN A 45 9.07 -22.58 -11.52
N TRP A 46 9.53 -22.42 -10.27
CA TRP A 46 10.96 -22.43 -9.96
C TRP A 46 11.56 -23.82 -10.15
N THR A 47 12.74 -23.87 -10.77
CA THR A 47 13.53 -25.10 -10.92
C THR A 47 14.73 -25.13 -9.97
N LYS A 48 15.07 -23.98 -9.37
CA LYS A 48 16.10 -23.82 -8.34
C LYS A 48 15.61 -22.84 -7.28
N GLU A 49 16.23 -22.90 -6.10
CA GLU A 49 16.00 -21.91 -5.05
C GLU A 49 16.33 -20.49 -5.56
N PRO A 50 15.52 -19.48 -5.19
CA PRO A 50 15.81 -18.10 -5.52
C PRO A 50 17.14 -17.69 -4.87
N LYS A 51 17.85 -16.75 -5.48
CA LYS A 51 19.08 -16.16 -4.91
C LYS A 51 18.94 -14.65 -4.88
N VAL A 52 19.36 -14.02 -3.79
CA VAL A 52 19.35 -12.55 -3.69
C VAL A 52 20.77 -12.02 -3.71
N TYR A 53 20.96 -10.92 -4.43
CA TYR A 53 22.22 -10.22 -4.60
C TYR A 53 22.05 -8.75 -4.21
N LEU A 54 23.04 -8.17 -3.54
CA LEU A 54 23.15 -6.71 -3.40
C LEU A 54 23.67 -6.12 -4.71
N LEU A 55 23.06 -5.03 -5.15
CA LEU A 55 23.47 -4.26 -6.32
C LEU A 55 24.38 -3.11 -5.89
N ASP A 56 25.58 -3.04 -6.47
CA ASP A 56 26.55 -1.96 -6.27
C ASP A 56 26.83 -1.66 -4.79
N GLY A 57 27.03 -2.73 -4.00
CA GLY A 57 27.29 -2.66 -2.56
C GLY A 57 26.09 -2.22 -1.71
N GLY A 58 24.87 -2.36 -2.24
CA GLY A 58 23.62 -2.01 -1.56
C GLY A 58 23.09 -0.62 -1.90
N ARG A 59 23.83 0.20 -2.67
CA ARG A 59 23.38 1.54 -3.07
C ARG A 59 22.27 1.50 -4.12
N ASN A 60 22.28 0.50 -4.99
CA ASN A 60 21.29 0.35 -6.06
C ASN A 60 20.21 -0.71 -5.72
N GLY A 61 20.10 -1.07 -4.44
CA GLY A 61 19.08 -2.01 -3.95
C GLY A 61 19.51 -3.47 -4.06
N VAL A 62 18.54 -4.35 -4.30
CA VAL A 62 18.77 -5.80 -4.37
C VAL A 62 18.17 -6.42 -5.62
N ALA A 63 18.85 -7.42 -6.16
CA ALA A 63 18.37 -8.25 -7.27
C ALA A 63 18.08 -9.68 -6.79
N ILE A 64 16.90 -10.16 -7.10
CA ILE A 64 16.44 -11.52 -6.80
C ILE A 64 16.48 -12.30 -8.11
N LYS A 65 17.41 -13.24 -8.22
CA LYS A 65 17.48 -14.16 -9.35
C LYS A 65 16.48 -15.31 -9.15
N ILE A 66 15.57 -15.43 -10.11
CA ILE A 66 14.63 -16.54 -10.21
C ILE A 66 15.02 -17.39 -11.40
N VAL A 67 15.19 -18.69 -11.18
CA VAL A 67 15.41 -19.67 -12.25
C VAL A 67 14.17 -20.55 -12.34
N ALA A 68 13.43 -20.40 -13.43
CA ALA A 68 12.18 -21.09 -13.68
C ALA A 68 12.28 -21.97 -14.93
N ILE A 69 11.23 -22.76 -15.18
CA ILE A 69 11.15 -23.64 -16.37
C ILE A 69 11.26 -22.84 -17.67
N GLN A 70 10.69 -21.63 -17.70
CA GLN A 70 10.65 -20.76 -18.88
C GLN A 70 11.95 -19.99 -19.11
N GLY A 71 12.89 -20.02 -18.16
CA GLY A 71 14.14 -19.26 -18.21
C GLY A 71 14.50 -18.64 -16.86
N GLN A 72 15.52 -17.78 -16.88
CA GLN A 72 15.90 -17.00 -15.70
C GLN A 72 15.41 -15.56 -15.84
N CYS A 73 15.03 -14.96 -14.71
CA CYS A 73 14.76 -13.53 -14.61
C CYS A 73 15.33 -12.97 -13.31
N PHE A 74 15.42 -11.65 -13.25
CA PHE A 74 15.89 -10.90 -12.10
C PHE A 74 14.79 -9.94 -11.66
N ILE A 75 14.40 -10.00 -10.39
CA ILE A 75 13.47 -9.03 -9.80
C ILE A 75 14.32 -8.04 -8.99
N GLN A 76 14.34 -6.78 -9.40
CA GLN A 76 15.07 -5.73 -8.71
C GLN A 76 14.15 -4.99 -7.74
N VAL A 77 14.64 -4.78 -6.52
CA VAL A 77 13.99 -3.97 -5.50
C VAL A 77 14.89 -2.77 -5.21
N PHE A 78 14.44 -1.57 -5.55
CA PHE A 78 15.16 -0.32 -5.34
C PHE A 78 14.21 0.73 -4.75
N GLN A 79 14.55 1.28 -3.58
CA GLN A 79 13.75 2.29 -2.87
C GLN A 79 12.25 1.93 -2.76
N GLY A 80 11.92 0.65 -2.53
CA GLY A 80 10.55 0.16 -2.44
C GLY A 80 9.86 -0.08 -3.78
N GLN A 81 10.45 0.33 -4.91
CA GLN A 81 9.99 -0.06 -6.23
C GLN A 81 10.46 -1.48 -6.56
N ILE A 82 9.55 -2.29 -7.10
CA ILE A 82 9.80 -3.68 -7.47
C ILE A 82 9.62 -3.79 -8.98
N SER A 83 10.65 -4.23 -9.70
CA SER A 83 10.63 -4.39 -11.16
C SER A 83 11.22 -5.72 -11.58
N VAL A 84 10.79 -6.26 -12.72
CA VAL A 84 11.35 -7.48 -13.31
C VAL A 84 12.19 -7.13 -14.52
N GLN A 85 13.36 -7.77 -14.64
CA GLN A 85 14.31 -7.64 -15.72
C GLN A 85 14.80 -9.02 -16.15
N THR A 86 15.31 -9.12 -17.37
CA THR A 86 15.83 -10.37 -17.93
C THR A 86 17.33 -10.55 -17.67
N THR A 87 18.04 -9.47 -17.33
CA THR A 87 19.46 -9.45 -16.99
C THR A 87 19.69 -8.76 -15.65
N ALA A 88 20.76 -9.13 -14.96
CA ALA A 88 21.22 -8.39 -13.80
C ALA A 88 22.08 -7.21 -14.26
N GLY A 89 21.79 -6.01 -13.76
CA GLY A 89 22.69 -4.86 -13.87
C GLY A 89 23.70 -4.83 -12.72
N GLY A 90 24.88 -4.26 -12.95
CA GLY A 90 25.86 -3.95 -11.90
C GLY A 90 26.64 -5.13 -11.33
N ASP A 91 27.40 -4.86 -10.26
CA ASP A 91 28.12 -5.88 -9.50
C ASP A 91 27.18 -6.59 -8.52
N LEU A 92 27.34 -7.91 -8.40
CA LEU A 92 26.40 -8.79 -7.67
C LEU A 92 27.08 -9.46 -6.48
N GLN A 93 26.69 -9.08 -5.28
CA GLN A 93 27.14 -9.74 -4.05
C GLN A 93 26.03 -10.62 -3.47
N GLU A 94 26.22 -11.94 -3.46
CA GLU A 94 25.22 -12.91 -2.97
C GLU A 94 24.95 -12.70 -1.47
N MET A 95 23.66 -12.63 -1.11
CA MET A 95 23.19 -12.54 0.26
C MET A 95 22.63 -13.87 0.75
N LYS A 96 22.75 -14.10 2.06
CA LYS A 96 22.14 -15.27 2.70
C LYS A 96 20.63 -15.07 2.83
N MET A 97 19.89 -16.06 2.36
CA MET A 97 18.44 -16.11 2.50
C MET A 97 18.07 -17.00 3.69
N THR A 98 17.00 -16.63 4.39
CA THR A 98 16.45 -17.42 5.50
C THR A 98 15.11 -17.97 5.07
N TYR A 99 14.87 -19.26 5.28
CA TYR A 99 13.56 -19.85 5.09
C TYR A 99 12.59 -19.34 6.16
N VAL A 100 11.35 -19.02 5.78
CA VAL A 100 10.29 -18.62 6.71
C VAL A 100 9.04 -19.43 6.43
N ASP A 101 8.21 -19.65 7.46
CA ASP A 101 6.96 -20.40 7.31
C ASP A 101 5.87 -19.58 6.59
N GLU A 102 5.85 -18.26 6.78
CA GLU A 102 4.82 -17.37 6.24
C GLU A 102 5.38 -16.02 5.77
N THR A 103 4.78 -15.46 4.72
CA THR A 103 5.04 -14.09 4.27
C THR A 103 3.89 -13.15 4.64
N PRO A 104 4.17 -12.00 5.26
CA PRO A 104 3.14 -11.00 5.56
C PRO A 104 2.43 -10.50 4.30
N GLY A 105 1.10 -10.41 4.34
CA GLY A 105 0.30 -9.72 3.32
C GLY A 105 0.06 -10.48 2.00
N ILE A 106 0.67 -11.66 1.78
CA ILE A 106 0.45 -12.45 0.55
C ILE A 106 -0.77 -13.36 0.66
N ARG A 107 -0.98 -13.95 1.85
CA ARG A 107 -2.14 -14.79 2.13
C ARG A 107 -3.21 -13.93 2.75
N THR A 108 -4.30 -13.67 2.03
CA THR A 108 -5.56 -13.38 2.73
C THR A 108 -5.81 -14.58 3.65
N PRO A 109 -5.99 -14.39 4.96
CA PRO A 109 -6.37 -15.51 5.80
C PRO A 109 -7.63 -16.13 5.18
N PRO A 110 -7.70 -17.46 5.01
CA PRO A 110 -8.94 -18.06 4.57
C PRO A 110 -10.01 -17.60 5.56
N MET A 111 -11.04 -16.91 5.06
CA MET A 111 -12.19 -16.58 5.88
C MET A 111 -12.66 -17.90 6.47
N ARG A 112 -12.47 -18.07 7.79
CA ARG A 112 -13.00 -19.25 8.46
C ARG A 112 -14.50 -19.22 8.17
N PRO A 113 -15.10 -20.33 7.69
CA PRO A 113 -16.55 -20.40 7.56
C PRO A 113 -17.11 -19.93 8.89
N MET A 114 -17.86 -18.82 8.87
CA MET A 114 -18.58 -18.40 10.05
C MET A 114 -19.40 -19.61 10.45
N LYS A 115 -19.20 -20.10 11.69
CA LYS A 115 -20.05 -21.16 12.21
C LYS A 115 -21.48 -20.67 12.02
N PRO A 116 -22.39 -21.49 11.44
CA PRO A 116 -23.81 -21.17 11.45
C PRO A 116 -24.15 -20.74 12.87
N MET A 117 -24.66 -19.52 13.04
CA MET A 117 -25.14 -19.08 14.34
C MET A 117 -26.11 -20.16 14.81
N GLU A 118 -25.88 -20.69 16.01
CA GLU A 118 -26.83 -21.59 16.62
C GLU A 118 -28.18 -20.87 16.67
N PRO A 119 -29.31 -21.58 16.45
CA PRO A 119 -30.63 -20.97 16.51
C PRO A 119 -30.75 -20.24 17.85
N ILE A 120 -30.87 -18.91 17.78
CA ILE A 120 -31.15 -18.08 18.95
C ILE A 120 -32.42 -18.67 19.57
N GLU A 121 -32.29 -19.18 20.79
CA GLU A 121 -33.45 -19.67 21.54
C GLU A 121 -34.50 -18.55 21.57
N PRO A 122 -35.79 -18.90 21.40
CA PRO A 122 -36.85 -17.91 21.33
C PRO A 122 -36.79 -17.05 22.59
N MET A 123 -36.40 -15.79 22.41
CA MET A 123 -36.38 -14.80 23.48
C MET A 123 -37.77 -14.79 24.10
N GLN A 124 -37.83 -14.97 25.41
CA GLN A 124 -39.10 -14.91 26.12
C GLN A 124 -39.76 -13.55 25.85
N PRO A 125 -41.10 -13.49 25.80
CA PRO A 125 -41.82 -12.25 25.56
C PRO A 125 -41.39 -11.22 26.61
N MET A 126 -40.72 -10.15 26.16
CA MET A 126 -40.40 -9.04 27.04
C MET A 126 -41.71 -8.44 27.56
N GLU A 127 -41.76 -8.22 28.88
CA GLU A 127 -42.83 -7.46 29.50
C GLU A 127 -42.88 -6.05 28.88
N PRO A 128 -44.06 -5.45 28.73
CA PRO A 128 -44.22 -4.17 28.07
C PRO A 128 -43.39 -3.10 28.78
N MET A 129 -42.40 -2.57 28.07
CA MET A 129 -41.63 -1.41 28.52
C MET A 129 -42.60 -0.27 28.83
N GLN A 130 -42.50 0.25 30.05
CA GLN A 130 -43.19 1.48 30.42
C GLN A 130 -42.74 2.60 29.46
N PRO A 131 -43.64 3.53 29.09
CA PRO A 131 -43.32 4.57 28.13
C PRO A 131 -42.14 5.40 28.65
N MET A 132 -41.02 5.34 27.91
CA MET A 132 -39.89 6.23 28.12
C MET A 132 -40.40 7.67 28.04
N GLN A 133 -40.24 8.40 29.13
CA GLN A 133 -40.47 9.84 29.14
C GLN A 133 -39.45 10.48 28.23
N MET A 134 -39.93 10.91 27.05
CA MET A 134 -39.22 11.76 26.09
C MET A 134 -38.79 13.03 26.81
N GLY A 135 -37.49 13.14 27.14
CA GLY A 135 -37.02 14.32 27.86
C GLY A 135 -35.52 14.53 27.94
N GLN A 136 -34.67 13.70 27.33
CA GLN A 136 -33.22 13.94 27.37
C GLN A 136 -32.58 13.74 26.00
N PRO A 137 -31.91 14.76 25.44
CA PRO A 137 -31.09 14.59 24.26
C PRO A 137 -29.90 13.70 24.62
N MET A 138 -29.69 12.63 23.84
CA MET A 138 -28.47 11.84 23.87
C MET A 138 -27.34 12.69 23.29
N GLU A 139 -26.60 13.38 24.14
CA GLU A 139 -25.37 14.08 23.77
C GLU A 139 -24.24 13.05 23.61
N MET A 140 -24.01 12.60 22.38
CA MET A 140 -22.82 11.82 22.02
C MET A 140 -21.67 12.78 21.64
N GLY A 141 -21.33 13.71 22.55
CA GLY A 141 -20.26 14.70 22.36
C GLY A 141 -20.47 15.69 21.20
N ASP A 142 -19.37 16.30 20.73
CA ASP A 142 -19.30 17.36 19.68
C ASP A 142 -19.69 16.91 18.24
N MET A 143 -20.44 15.81 18.09
CA MET A 143 -20.89 15.36 16.76
C MET A 143 -22.22 16.01 16.41
N SER A 144 -22.15 17.12 15.66
CA SER A 144 -23.32 17.72 15.02
C SER A 144 -23.47 17.18 13.59
N MET A 145 -24.64 16.64 13.27
CA MET A 145 -25.07 16.33 11.91
C MET A 145 -26.12 17.36 11.48
N ASN A 146 -25.81 18.15 10.46
CA ASN A 146 -26.79 19.05 9.87
C ASN A 146 -27.50 18.34 8.71
N ALA A 147 -28.79 18.02 8.90
CA ALA A 147 -29.60 17.29 7.91
C ALA A 147 -29.89 18.09 6.63
N ASN A 148 -29.66 19.41 6.61
CA ASN A 148 -29.85 20.23 5.42
C ASN A 148 -28.60 20.31 4.54
N THR A 149 -27.39 20.15 5.11
CA THR A 149 -26.12 20.29 4.37
C THR A 149 -25.30 19.00 4.27
N MET A 150 -25.73 17.90 4.91
CA MET A 150 -24.96 16.65 5.02
C MET A 150 -23.53 16.89 5.57
N GLU A 151 -23.34 17.91 6.40
CA GLU A 151 -22.04 18.20 7.01
C GLU A 151 -21.90 17.44 8.33
N MET A 152 -20.78 16.72 8.46
CA MET A 152 -20.36 16.04 9.68
C MET A 152 -19.18 16.78 10.29
N HIS A 153 -19.34 17.32 11.49
CA HIS A 153 -18.26 17.92 12.26
C HIS A 153 -17.76 16.93 13.32
N MET A 154 -16.46 16.59 13.28
CA MET A 154 -15.78 15.88 14.37
C MET A 154 -14.72 16.82 14.95
N GLY A 155 -15.12 17.62 15.94
CA GLY A 155 -14.23 18.63 16.55
C GLY A 155 -13.72 19.65 15.54
N ASN A 156 -12.40 19.93 15.56
CA ASN A 156 -11.80 21.01 14.78
C ASN A 156 -11.36 20.64 13.35
N MET A 157 -11.72 19.44 12.85
CA MET A 157 -11.44 19.03 11.47
C MET A 157 -12.68 19.18 10.59
N HIS A 158 -12.65 20.19 9.72
CA HIS A 158 -13.64 20.38 8.67
C HIS A 158 -13.20 19.62 7.41
N MET A 159 -13.83 18.48 7.13
CA MET A 159 -13.69 17.79 5.84
C MET A 159 -14.70 18.39 4.88
N GLY A 160 -14.38 19.58 4.37
CA GLY A 160 -15.10 20.22 3.28
C GLY A 160 -14.95 19.38 2.01
N GLY A 161 -16.01 18.65 1.65
CA GLY A 161 -16.13 18.01 0.36
C GLY A 161 -16.09 19.06 -0.75
N GLN A 162 -14.96 19.16 -1.44
CA GLN A 162 -14.86 19.96 -2.65
C GLN A 162 -15.53 19.20 -3.79
N GLY A 163 -16.86 19.32 -3.82
CA GLY A 163 -17.70 19.00 -4.95
C GLY A 163 -17.32 19.88 -6.15
N ASN A 164 -17.01 19.19 -7.24
CA ASN A 164 -17.15 19.57 -8.64
C ASN A 164 -17.62 21.02 -8.93
N SER A 165 -16.66 21.90 -9.20
CA SER A 165 -16.91 23.16 -9.91
C SER A 165 -16.50 23.00 -11.38
N SER A 166 -17.43 22.55 -12.21
CA SER A 166 -17.32 22.69 -13.66
C SER A 166 -17.79 24.08 -14.07
N ALA A 167 -16.86 25.01 -14.38
CA ALA A 167 -17.04 26.06 -15.38
C ALA A 167 -15.79 26.93 -15.52
N ALA A 168 -15.54 27.37 -16.75
CA ALA A 168 -14.50 28.29 -17.23
C ALA A 168 -13.10 27.71 -17.50
N ALA A 169 -12.84 27.57 -18.80
CA ALA A 169 -11.57 27.25 -19.41
C ALA A 169 -10.44 28.19 -18.92
N GLY A 170 -9.52 27.61 -18.17
CA GLY A 170 -8.19 28.13 -17.94
C GLY A 170 -7.32 26.92 -17.62
N ALA A 171 -6.62 26.38 -18.61
CA ALA A 171 -5.68 25.29 -18.40
C ALA A 171 -4.64 25.77 -17.36
N LYS A 172 -4.80 25.33 -16.11
CA LYS A 172 -3.82 25.59 -15.06
C LYS A 172 -2.59 24.79 -15.44
N ASN A 173 -1.57 25.49 -15.94
CA ASN A 173 -0.30 24.88 -16.27
C ASN A 173 0.50 24.72 -14.97
N PHE A 174 1.37 23.72 -14.93
CA PHE A 174 2.25 23.47 -13.79
C PHE A 174 3.68 23.40 -14.28
N CYS A 175 4.63 23.86 -13.47
CA CYS A 175 6.04 23.77 -13.80
C CYS A 175 6.47 22.30 -13.83
N THR A 176 7.08 21.87 -14.94
CA THR A 176 7.58 20.50 -15.11
C THR A 176 8.77 20.16 -14.21
N GLN A 177 9.46 21.15 -13.65
CA GLN A 177 10.62 20.94 -12.78
C GLN A 177 10.28 20.92 -11.30
N CYS A 178 9.33 21.72 -10.82
CA CYS A 178 9.01 21.82 -9.39
C CYS A 178 7.53 21.60 -9.04
N GLY A 179 6.64 21.48 -10.04
CA GLY A 179 5.21 21.26 -9.81
C GLY A 179 4.41 22.50 -9.40
N GLU A 180 5.03 23.67 -9.30
CA GLU A 180 4.35 24.91 -8.91
C GLU A 180 3.32 25.34 -9.99
N PRO A 181 2.10 25.77 -9.61
CA PRO A 181 1.12 26.30 -10.55
C PRO A 181 1.65 27.55 -11.24
N VAL A 182 1.55 27.58 -12.57
CA VAL A 182 2.04 28.66 -13.42
C VAL A 182 0.95 29.11 -14.38
N GLN A 183 0.93 30.40 -14.66
CA GLN A 183 -0.02 30.97 -15.62
C GLN A 183 0.50 30.75 -17.04
N SER A 184 -0.39 30.62 -18.01
CA SER A 184 -0.03 30.46 -19.43
C SER A 184 0.76 31.65 -20.02
N THR A 185 0.77 32.79 -19.32
CA THR A 185 1.52 34.00 -19.67
C THR A 185 2.94 34.03 -19.07
N ASP A 186 3.27 33.12 -18.15
CA ASP A 186 4.54 33.13 -17.43
C ASP A 186 5.66 32.59 -18.31
N LYS A 187 6.74 33.37 -18.46
CA LYS A 187 7.93 32.95 -19.20
C LYS A 187 8.86 32.07 -18.37
N PHE A 188 8.84 32.25 -17.06
CA PHE A 188 9.68 31.54 -16.10
C PHE A 188 8.86 31.18 -14.88
N CYS A 189 9.19 30.05 -14.26
CA CYS A 189 8.61 29.65 -12.99
C CYS A 189 9.16 30.56 -11.88
N GLY A 190 8.28 31.21 -11.12
CA GLY A 190 8.68 32.05 -9.99
C GLY A 190 9.31 31.29 -8.82
N SER A 191 9.12 29.97 -8.75
CA SER A 191 9.66 29.12 -7.68
C SER A 191 11.06 28.59 -8.00
N CYS A 192 11.27 28.04 -9.19
CA CYS A 192 12.55 27.40 -9.56
C CYS A 192 13.34 28.11 -10.66
N GLY A 193 12.80 29.18 -11.25
CA GLY A 193 13.44 29.93 -12.35
C GLY A 193 13.43 29.20 -13.70
N HIS A 194 12.79 28.03 -13.80
CA HIS A 194 12.74 27.26 -15.04
C HIS A 194 11.92 27.97 -16.12
N LYS A 195 12.42 28.00 -17.35
CA LYS A 195 11.75 28.64 -18.48
C LYS A 195 10.57 27.78 -18.96
N LEU A 196 9.37 28.36 -18.97
CA LEU A 196 8.10 27.68 -19.30
C LEU A 196 7.61 27.99 -20.72
N SER A 197 8.21 28.99 -21.37
CA SER A 197 7.92 29.43 -22.74
C SER A 197 9.19 29.73 -23.51
#